data_AF-A0A7C8IJQ6-F1
#
_entry.id   AF-A0A7C8IJQ6-F1
#
_cell.length_a   1.000
_cell.length_b   1.000
_cell.length_c   1.000
_cell.angle_alpha   90.00
_cell.angle_beta   90.00
_cell.angle_gamma   90.00
#
_symmetry.space_group_name_H-M   'P 1'
#
loop_
_entity.id
_entity.type
_entity.pdbx_description
1 polymer ?
#
loop_
_entity_poly.entity_id
_entity_poly.type
_entity_poly.pdbx_seq_one_letter_code
_entity_poly.pdbx_strand_id
1 'polypeptide(L)'
;MRLFTAGLATLCALLSAVYASPTHQFDHFFPGWNQGIQDILRDNCSEPYARYLADEIAPGRGVLSLVNDLIDCVLEEFPESRKANLATGALVLGLIPTILQSIGSSTVETALVGCRRPLLGFLISVGSPAVSMMKTNEFARAVADFVEGGDPSEIGIERLRYSSARAMWAILIALFEYLVVGGAVANVLHLAYALGYNAVALFAPNTIFGVPLWTFGAAAIHLAGWLALRVRVRMQHVDRSYNAHTKPLNTWMPSWFLPTVFQPAMTFKLRKDRSSAIWFYSITWAIRTDISNGNKVAIKLEESREDPRALKGEAEIYKALAGKVGIPSVYWFEKEVEYNVLVMELLGPSLEDLFNYCNRRFSLKTILLIADQAIHRIEHIHRRYIHRDIKPDNFLLGTGRQGNILYTVDFGVAEEFAGEERYLSLQNLPFGGTSRYASINNHKGLYQSWGDDLESLGYMFVYFARGSLPWQGLKAATEDEKLKLIKEKKMSVSAEELCRDLLPTEFVKYINYTRSLDRREKPNYRYLRNLFRNRFKSEGFEYDNVFDWTVKRFRELHSEGD
;
A
#
# COMPACT_ATOMS: atom_id res chain seq x y z
N MET A 1 -13.19 -4.61 2.06
CA MET A 1 -13.10 -4.20 3.48
C MET A 1 -14.44 -3.77 4.05
N ARG A 2 -15.23 -2.94 3.35
CA ARG A 2 -16.62 -2.63 3.77
C ARG A 2 -17.54 -3.85 3.84
N LEU A 3 -17.36 -4.90 3.07
CA LEU A 3 -18.16 -6.14 3.20
C LEU A 3 -17.76 -7.03 4.39
N PHE A 4 -16.53 -6.92 4.89
CA PHE A 4 -16.09 -7.66 6.08
C PHE A 4 -16.38 -6.86 7.35
N THR A 5 -16.23 -5.54 7.31
CA THR A 5 -16.69 -4.66 8.41
C THR A 5 -18.20 -4.52 8.42
N ALA A 6 -18.90 -4.47 7.27
CA ALA A 6 -20.36 -4.53 7.21
C ALA A 6 -20.88 -5.95 7.42
N GLY A 7 -20.12 -7.00 7.08
CA GLY A 7 -20.44 -8.40 7.37
C GLY A 7 -20.32 -8.72 8.86
N LEU A 8 -19.25 -8.25 9.50
CA LEU A 8 -19.10 -8.32 10.96
C LEU A 8 -20.09 -7.38 11.66
N ALA A 9 -20.34 -6.18 11.12
CA ALA A 9 -21.34 -5.26 11.65
C ALA A 9 -22.78 -5.73 11.40
N THR A 10 -23.07 -6.52 10.36
CA THR A 10 -24.40 -7.16 10.17
C THR A 10 -24.55 -8.41 11.02
N LEU A 11 -23.48 -9.20 11.22
CA LEU A 11 -23.48 -10.28 12.20
C LEU A 11 -23.63 -9.73 13.64
N CYS A 12 -23.06 -8.55 13.92
CA CYS A 12 -23.21 -7.86 15.20
C CYS A 12 -24.52 -7.06 15.29
N ALA A 13 -25.09 -6.60 14.17
CA ALA A 13 -26.44 -6.05 14.12
C ALA A 13 -27.50 -7.13 14.38
N LEU A 14 -27.24 -8.38 14.00
CA LEU A 14 -28.10 -9.51 14.41
C LEU A 14 -28.02 -9.81 15.92
N LEU A 15 -26.94 -9.39 16.60
CA LEU A 15 -26.81 -9.41 18.06
C LEU A 15 -27.32 -8.12 18.73
N SER A 16 -27.67 -7.08 17.96
CA SER A 16 -28.05 -5.76 18.48
C SER A 16 -29.49 -5.65 18.99
N ALA A 17 -30.14 -6.79 19.27
CA ALA A 17 -31.41 -6.84 19.98
C ALA A 17 -31.25 -6.91 21.51
N VAL A 18 -30.05 -6.68 22.06
CA VAL A 18 -29.85 -6.52 23.51
C VAL A 18 -29.92 -5.03 23.84
N TYR A 19 -31.14 -4.55 24.11
CA TYR A 19 -31.35 -3.24 24.72
C TYR A 19 -30.95 -3.32 26.20
N ALA A 20 -29.98 -2.52 26.62
CA ALA A 20 -29.76 -2.27 28.04
C ALA A 20 -30.92 -1.37 28.52
N SER A 21 -31.77 -1.91 29.40
CA SER A 21 -32.79 -1.11 30.07
C SER A 21 -32.11 -0.07 31.00
N PRO A 22 -32.67 1.15 31.18
CA PRO A 22 -32.03 2.29 31.87
C PRO A 22 -31.81 2.14 33.39
N THR A 23 -31.52 0.95 33.91
CA THR A 23 -31.65 0.69 35.35
C THR A 23 -30.39 0.97 36.18
N HIS A 24 -29.20 0.98 35.57
CA HIS A 24 -27.92 1.03 36.33
C HIS A 24 -26.80 1.86 35.69
N GLN A 25 -27.09 2.66 34.66
CA GLN A 25 -26.06 3.34 33.83
C GLN A 25 -25.29 4.43 34.59
N PHE A 26 -25.90 5.05 35.59
CA PHE A 26 -25.33 6.15 36.38
C PHE A 26 -24.98 5.75 37.82
N ASP A 27 -24.96 4.45 38.13
CA ASP A 27 -24.70 3.96 39.50
C ASP A 27 -23.21 3.87 39.80
N HIS A 28 -22.41 3.54 38.78
CA HIS A 28 -20.98 3.31 38.91
C HIS A 28 -20.23 3.93 37.74
N PHE A 29 -19.23 4.77 38.06
CA PHE A 29 -18.32 5.36 37.10
C PHE A 29 -16.89 4.88 37.35
N PHE A 30 -15.97 5.32 36.48
CA PHE A 30 -14.54 5.11 36.72
C PHE A 30 -14.17 5.59 38.13
N PRO A 31 -13.45 4.80 38.96
CA PRO A 31 -13.25 5.09 40.38
C PRO A 31 -12.72 6.50 40.69
N GLY A 32 -11.83 7.03 39.84
CA GLY A 32 -11.29 8.39 39.99
C GLY A 32 -12.28 9.53 39.73
N TRP A 33 -13.43 9.25 39.11
CA TRP A 33 -14.45 10.24 38.73
C TRP A 33 -15.80 9.96 39.39
N ASN A 34 -15.97 8.77 39.99
CA ASN A 34 -17.24 8.33 40.52
C ASN A 34 -17.84 9.29 41.53
N GLN A 35 -17.08 9.68 42.55
CA GLN A 35 -17.60 10.57 43.57
C GLN A 35 -18.03 11.92 42.98
N GLY A 36 -17.18 12.53 42.15
CA GLY A 36 -17.48 13.85 41.57
C GLY A 36 -18.69 13.86 40.64
N ILE A 37 -18.90 12.80 39.86
CA ILE A 37 -20.10 12.69 39.00
C ILE A 37 -21.34 12.40 39.85
N GLN A 38 -21.24 11.55 40.87
CA GLN A 38 -22.35 11.26 41.80
C GLN A 38 -22.79 12.52 42.57
N ASP A 39 -21.85 13.37 42.96
CA ASP A 39 -22.14 14.65 43.62
C ASP A 39 -22.88 15.60 42.64
N ILE A 40 -22.42 15.72 41.39
CA ILE A 40 -23.11 16.51 40.34
C ILE A 40 -24.53 15.99 40.08
N LEU A 41 -24.70 14.67 40.00
CA LEU A 41 -26.01 14.04 39.78
C LEU A 41 -26.99 14.32 40.93
N ARG A 42 -26.49 14.37 42.17
CA ARG A 42 -27.30 14.58 43.37
C ARG A 42 -27.64 16.05 43.61
N ASP A 43 -26.68 16.94 43.39
CA ASP A 43 -26.79 18.33 43.85
C ASP A 43 -27.21 19.28 42.72
N ASN A 44 -26.71 19.06 41.50
CA ASN A 44 -26.90 19.99 40.38
C ASN A 44 -27.85 19.44 39.30
N CYS A 45 -27.83 18.12 39.06
CA CYS A 45 -28.61 17.44 38.02
C CYS A 45 -29.72 16.53 38.56
N SER A 46 -30.24 16.83 39.76
CA SER A 46 -31.21 15.99 40.47
C SER A 46 -32.54 15.83 39.74
N GLU A 47 -33.03 16.86 39.06
CA GLU A 47 -34.31 16.83 38.31
C GLU A 47 -34.22 15.98 37.02
N PRO A 48 -33.22 16.16 36.13
CA PRO A 48 -32.98 15.24 35.02
C PRO A 48 -32.72 13.79 35.50
N TYR A 49 -32.02 13.62 36.63
CA TYR A 49 -31.73 12.29 37.18
C TYR A 49 -32.98 11.60 37.75
N ALA A 50 -33.88 12.34 38.40
CA ALA A 50 -35.16 11.81 38.87
C ALA A 50 -36.06 11.38 37.69
N ARG A 51 -36.11 12.16 36.61
CA ARG A 51 -36.81 11.78 35.37
C ARG A 51 -36.20 10.53 34.73
N TYR A 52 -34.87 10.40 34.78
CA TYR A 52 -34.17 9.20 34.35
C TYR A 52 -34.61 7.95 35.13
N LEU A 53 -34.64 8.05 36.47
CA LEU A 53 -35.06 6.94 37.34
C LEU A 53 -36.55 6.59 37.20
N ALA A 54 -37.38 7.55 36.81
CA ALA A 54 -38.83 7.37 36.63
C ALA A 54 -39.24 6.92 35.22
N ASP A 55 -38.30 6.81 34.28
CA ASP A 55 -38.54 6.50 32.84
C ASP A 55 -39.55 7.46 32.17
N GLU A 56 -39.54 8.73 32.58
CA GLU A 56 -40.49 9.75 32.11
C GLU A 56 -40.01 10.40 30.79
N ILE A 57 -40.48 9.85 29.67
CA ILE A 57 -40.15 10.33 28.33
C ILE A 57 -41.03 11.52 27.94
N ALA A 58 -40.41 12.65 27.57
CA ALA A 58 -41.12 13.82 27.07
C ALA A 58 -41.92 13.49 25.78
N PRO A 59 -43.17 13.96 25.65
CA PRO A 59 -44.04 13.60 24.52
C PRO A 59 -43.40 14.00 23.18
N GLY A 60 -43.26 13.01 22.27
CA GLY A 60 -42.66 13.19 20.94
C GLY A 60 -41.15 12.98 20.87
N ARG A 61 -40.47 12.66 21.98
CA ARG A 61 -39.04 12.28 21.99
C ARG A 61 -38.86 10.77 22.21
N GLY A 62 -37.77 10.21 21.71
CA GLY A 62 -37.42 8.80 21.90
C GLY A 62 -36.67 8.56 23.21
N VAL A 63 -36.54 7.29 23.63
CA VAL A 63 -35.87 6.85 24.88
C VAL A 63 -34.47 7.46 25.09
N LEU A 64 -33.75 7.78 24.00
CA LEU A 64 -32.44 8.44 24.07
C LEU A 64 -32.47 9.84 24.70
N SER A 65 -33.61 10.54 24.71
CA SER A 65 -33.69 11.89 25.29
C SER A 65 -33.49 11.89 26.79
N LEU A 66 -33.90 10.82 27.47
CA LEU A 66 -33.75 10.67 28.93
C LEU A 66 -32.27 10.66 29.34
N VAL A 67 -31.45 9.98 28.54
CA VAL A 67 -30.01 9.83 28.75
C VAL A 67 -29.26 11.10 28.34
N ASN A 68 -29.60 11.67 27.18
CA ASN A 68 -28.93 12.87 26.66
C ASN A 68 -29.16 14.09 27.56
N ASP A 69 -30.39 14.31 28.03
CA ASP A 69 -30.72 15.45 28.92
C ASP A 69 -29.87 15.40 30.21
N LEU A 70 -29.62 14.20 30.74
CA LEU A 70 -28.82 14.01 31.95
C LEU A 70 -27.31 14.17 31.68
N ILE A 71 -26.81 13.64 30.55
CA ILE A 71 -25.41 13.80 30.13
C ILE A 71 -25.09 15.29 29.91
N ASP A 72 -25.98 16.02 29.24
CA ASP A 72 -25.80 17.43 28.94
C ASP A 72 -25.70 18.26 30.23
N CYS A 73 -26.58 17.99 31.21
CA CYS A 73 -26.49 18.61 32.53
C CYS A 73 -25.15 18.32 33.23
N VAL A 74 -24.73 17.05 33.24
CA VAL A 74 -23.45 16.66 33.85
C VAL A 74 -22.28 17.37 33.15
N LEU A 75 -22.31 17.46 31.81
CA LEU A 75 -21.29 18.17 31.04
C LEU A 75 -21.28 19.67 31.34
N GLU A 76 -22.43 20.34 31.46
CA GLU A 76 -22.49 21.76 31.78
C GLU A 76 -21.78 22.09 33.10
N GLU A 77 -22.00 21.27 34.12
CA GLU A 77 -21.42 21.40 35.47
C GLU A 77 -19.92 21.02 35.54
N PHE A 78 -19.40 20.31 34.54
CA PHE A 78 -17.97 19.96 34.53
C PHE A 78 -17.09 21.20 34.32
N PRO A 79 -16.01 21.37 35.13
CA PRO A 79 -14.98 22.36 34.86
C PRO A 79 -14.43 22.30 33.43
N GLU A 80 -14.16 23.44 32.81
CA GLU A 80 -13.62 23.54 31.44
C GLU A 80 -12.33 22.74 31.23
N SER A 81 -11.47 22.67 32.25
CA SER A 81 -10.26 21.83 32.21
C SER A 81 -10.57 20.33 32.05
N ARG A 82 -11.69 19.87 32.61
CA ARG A 82 -12.14 18.48 32.51
C ARG A 82 -12.81 18.20 31.17
N LYS A 83 -13.59 19.14 30.64
CA LYS A 83 -14.12 19.09 29.26
C LYS A 83 -12.98 18.98 28.24
N ALA A 84 -11.93 19.78 28.41
CA ALA A 84 -10.73 19.72 27.56
C ALA A 84 -10.00 18.37 27.64
N ASN A 85 -9.91 17.75 28.83
CA ASN A 85 -9.35 16.41 28.99
C ASN A 85 -10.19 15.34 28.29
N LEU A 86 -11.53 15.42 28.37
CA LEU A 86 -12.44 14.51 27.67
C LEU A 86 -12.31 14.64 26.14
N ALA A 87 -12.26 15.87 25.62
CA ALA A 87 -12.08 16.13 24.18
C ALA A 87 -10.72 15.59 23.68
N THR A 88 -9.67 15.75 24.48
CA THR A 88 -8.33 15.20 24.19
C THR A 88 -8.36 13.68 24.19
N GLY A 89 -9.04 13.07 25.17
CA GLY A 89 -9.23 11.61 25.24
C GLY A 89 -9.97 11.07 24.02
N ALA A 90 -11.00 11.75 23.53
CA ALA A 90 -11.74 11.38 22.33
C ALA A 90 -10.87 11.44 21.07
N LEU A 91 -10.03 12.47 20.93
CA LEU A 91 -9.07 12.59 19.82
C LEU A 91 -8.06 11.43 19.85
N VAL A 92 -7.50 11.12 21.02
CA VAL A 92 -6.54 10.02 21.20
C VAL A 92 -7.21 8.68 20.87
N LEU A 93 -8.41 8.42 21.38
CA LEU A 93 -9.18 7.20 21.07
C LEU A 93 -9.53 7.09 19.57
N GLY A 94 -9.73 8.22 18.88
CA GLY A 94 -9.93 8.25 17.42
C GLY A 94 -8.67 7.93 16.60
N LEU A 95 -7.49 8.30 17.10
CA LEU A 95 -6.20 8.07 16.42
C LEU A 95 -5.54 6.73 16.79
N ILE A 96 -5.87 6.17 17.96
CA ILE A 96 -5.34 4.91 18.48
C ILE A 96 -5.44 3.74 17.47
N PRO A 97 -6.56 3.51 16.75
CA PRO A 97 -6.66 2.40 15.80
C PRO A 97 -5.58 2.46 14.70
N THR A 98 -5.28 3.65 14.18
CA THR A 98 -4.25 3.85 13.13
C THR A 98 -2.84 3.62 13.68
N ILE A 99 -2.57 4.09 14.90
CA ILE A 99 -1.28 3.88 15.58
C ILE A 99 -1.09 2.40 15.93
N LEU A 100 -2.14 1.74 16.41
CA LEU A 100 -2.09 0.32 16.75
C LEU A 100 -1.92 -0.57 15.51
N GLN A 101 -2.44 -0.18 14.33
CA GLN A 101 -2.19 -0.92 13.08
C GLN A 101 -0.72 -0.91 12.64
N SER A 102 0.07 0.10 13.00
CA SER A 102 1.49 0.16 12.62
C SER A 102 2.43 -0.56 13.60
N ILE A 103 1.99 -0.77 14.85
CA ILE A 103 2.80 -1.38 15.93
C ILE A 103 2.33 -2.81 16.28
N GLY A 104 1.10 -3.16 15.92
CA GLY A 104 0.49 -4.45 16.24
C GLY A 104 1.23 -5.64 15.63
N SER A 105 1.10 -6.80 16.27
CA SER A 105 1.68 -8.04 15.73
C SER A 105 1.04 -8.41 14.39
N SER A 106 1.82 -9.02 13.51
CA SER A 106 1.29 -9.51 12.24
C SER A 106 0.57 -10.85 12.41
N THR A 107 -0.34 -11.14 11.48
CA THR A 107 -1.05 -12.44 11.45
C THR A 107 -0.11 -13.61 11.16
N VAL A 108 1.03 -13.38 10.50
CA VAL A 108 2.05 -14.41 10.24
C VAL A 108 2.84 -14.75 11.51
N GLU A 109 3.30 -13.74 12.25
CA GLU A 109 4.10 -13.92 13.47
C GLU A 109 3.37 -14.76 14.52
N THR A 110 2.13 -14.34 14.82
CA THR A 110 1.24 -15.04 15.77
C THR A 110 0.86 -16.43 15.27
N ALA A 111 0.62 -16.61 13.97
CA ALA A 111 0.35 -17.91 13.37
C ALA A 111 1.55 -18.87 13.47
N LEU A 112 2.78 -18.40 13.27
CA LEU A 112 4.00 -19.21 13.39
C LEU A 112 4.20 -19.72 14.82
N VAL A 113 4.00 -18.85 15.82
CA VAL A 113 4.02 -19.26 17.24
C VAL A 113 2.91 -20.29 17.49
N GLY A 114 1.70 -20.02 17.01
CA GLY A 114 0.54 -20.91 17.15
C GLY A 114 0.73 -22.27 16.46
N CYS A 115 1.56 -22.38 15.42
CA CYS A 115 1.87 -23.66 14.78
C CYS A 115 2.61 -24.61 15.74
N ARG A 116 3.46 -24.07 16.63
CA ARG A 116 4.23 -24.85 17.63
C ARG A 116 3.53 -24.91 18.99
N ARG A 117 2.94 -23.79 19.42
CA ARG A 117 2.34 -23.60 20.74
C ARG A 117 0.97 -22.93 20.57
N PRO A 118 -0.07 -23.69 20.16
CA PRO A 118 -1.39 -23.14 19.83
C PRO A 118 -2.00 -22.28 20.93
N LEU A 119 -1.94 -22.74 22.19
CA LEU A 119 -2.47 -22.00 23.33
C LEU A 119 -1.71 -20.69 23.58
N LEU A 120 -0.38 -20.71 23.51
CA LEU A 120 0.41 -19.49 23.71
C LEU A 120 0.16 -18.49 22.58
N GLY A 121 0.14 -18.95 21.32
CA GLY A 121 -0.16 -18.09 20.18
C GLY A 121 -1.56 -17.46 20.29
N PHE A 122 -2.56 -18.22 20.74
CA PHE A 122 -3.90 -17.69 20.99
C PHE A 122 -3.91 -16.63 22.11
N LEU A 123 -3.26 -16.91 23.24
CA LEU A 123 -3.21 -15.96 24.34
C LEU A 123 -2.44 -14.67 23.98
N ILE A 124 -1.38 -14.77 23.16
CA ILE A 124 -0.69 -13.60 22.61
C ILE A 124 -1.65 -12.77 21.75
N SER A 125 -2.46 -13.40 20.89
CA SER A 125 -3.46 -12.71 20.07
C SER A 125 -4.54 -12.03 20.91
N VAL A 126 -4.96 -12.63 22.03
CA VAL A 126 -5.92 -12.00 22.97
C VAL A 126 -5.26 -10.85 23.74
N GLY A 127 -3.99 -10.99 24.12
CA GLY A 127 -3.21 -9.94 24.78
C GLY A 127 -2.72 -8.83 23.85
N SER A 128 -2.90 -8.98 22.52
CA SER A 128 -2.52 -8.02 21.48
C SER A 128 -3.78 -7.55 20.74
N PRO A 129 -4.50 -6.54 21.25
CA PRO A 129 -5.73 -6.04 20.62
C PRO A 129 -5.46 -5.31 19.30
N ALA A 130 -4.19 -5.13 18.93
CA ALA A 130 -3.73 -4.48 17.72
C ALA A 130 -3.25 -5.53 16.70
N VAL A 131 -3.79 -5.46 15.48
CA VAL A 131 -3.37 -6.31 14.36
C VAL A 131 -2.74 -5.44 13.28
N SER A 132 -1.49 -5.72 12.92
CA SER A 132 -0.91 -5.16 11.71
C SER A 132 -1.49 -5.89 10.50
N MET A 133 -2.26 -5.16 9.69
CA MET A 133 -2.89 -5.72 8.50
C MET A 133 -1.87 -5.88 7.38
N MET A 134 -1.41 -7.12 7.18
CA MET A 134 -0.62 -7.49 6.00
C MET A 134 -1.53 -7.65 4.78
N LYS A 135 -1.06 -7.20 3.62
CA LYS A 135 -1.74 -7.51 2.35
C LYS A 135 -1.59 -9.00 2.04
N THR A 136 -2.57 -9.62 1.37
CA THR A 136 -2.54 -11.06 1.04
C THR A 136 -1.27 -11.47 0.28
N ASN A 137 -0.76 -10.59 -0.59
CA ASN A 137 0.51 -10.82 -1.31
C ASN A 137 1.73 -10.77 -0.38
N GLU A 138 1.71 -9.92 0.64
CA GLU A 138 2.77 -9.86 1.65
C GLU A 138 2.72 -11.08 2.57
N PHE A 139 1.52 -11.54 2.95
CA PHE A 139 1.35 -12.80 3.67
C PHE A 139 1.88 -13.99 2.84
N ALA A 140 1.54 -14.06 1.55
CA ALA A 140 2.00 -15.13 0.67
C ALA A 140 3.52 -15.09 0.43
N ARG A 141 4.12 -13.89 0.29
CA ARG A 141 5.56 -13.70 0.19
C ARG A 141 6.27 -14.07 1.48
N ALA A 142 5.82 -13.57 2.63
CA ALA A 142 6.39 -13.92 3.93
C ALA A 142 6.38 -15.45 4.14
N VAL A 143 5.28 -16.13 3.82
CA VAL A 143 5.21 -17.59 3.87
C VAL A 143 6.15 -18.27 2.88
N ALA A 144 6.32 -17.72 1.67
CA ALA A 144 7.27 -18.24 0.68
C ALA A 144 8.71 -18.05 1.15
N ASP A 145 9.06 -16.87 1.65
CA ASP A 145 10.38 -16.55 2.21
C ASP A 145 10.71 -17.47 3.41
N PHE A 146 9.73 -17.82 4.25
CA PHE A 146 9.92 -18.79 5.33
C PHE A 146 10.07 -20.25 4.86
N VAL A 147 9.55 -20.58 3.67
CA VAL A 147 9.65 -21.92 3.08
C VAL A 147 10.93 -22.06 2.24
N GLU A 148 11.36 -20.98 1.60
CA GLU A 148 12.51 -20.92 0.68
C GLU A 148 13.79 -20.41 1.36
N GLY A 149 13.68 -19.68 2.48
CA GLY A 149 14.78 -19.08 3.21
C GLY A 149 15.48 -20.02 4.19
N GLY A 150 16.56 -20.65 3.73
CA GLY A 150 17.67 -21.15 4.55
C GLY A 150 17.48 -22.51 5.24
N ASP A 151 18.62 -23.19 5.52
CA ASP A 151 18.65 -24.45 6.27
C ASP A 151 18.36 -24.18 7.76
N PRO A 152 17.26 -24.70 8.34
CA PRO A 152 16.95 -24.51 9.75
C PRO A 152 18.00 -25.08 10.71
N SER A 153 18.98 -25.84 10.21
CA SER A 153 20.16 -26.26 10.97
C SER A 153 21.08 -25.10 11.37
N GLU A 154 21.10 -23.99 10.61
CA GLU A 154 22.00 -22.84 10.83
C GLU A 154 21.51 -21.87 11.93
N ILE A 155 20.21 -21.86 12.21
CA ILE A 155 19.57 -20.96 13.21
C ILE A 155 19.43 -21.66 14.58
N GLY A 156 19.57 -22.99 14.60
CA GLY A 156 19.44 -23.79 15.82
C GLY A 156 20.65 -23.65 16.73
N ILE A 157 20.46 -23.16 17.96
CA ILE A 157 21.47 -23.30 19.01
C ILE A 157 21.48 -24.77 19.46
N GLU A 158 22.21 -25.64 18.78
CA GLU A 158 22.29 -27.08 19.09
C GLU A 158 22.65 -27.37 20.56
N ARG A 159 23.36 -26.44 21.21
CA ARG A 159 23.72 -26.52 22.64
C ARG A 159 22.54 -26.48 23.61
N LEU A 160 21.35 -26.04 23.18
CA LEU A 160 20.16 -25.87 24.02
C LEU A 160 19.10 -26.97 23.84
N ARG A 161 19.41 -28.05 23.11
CA ARG A 161 18.51 -29.22 23.00
C ARG A 161 18.12 -29.74 24.40
N TYR A 162 16.87 -30.21 24.48
CA TYR A 162 16.28 -30.72 25.71
C TYR A 162 17.11 -31.88 26.27
N SER A 163 17.41 -31.83 27.57
CA SER A 163 18.01 -32.92 28.35
C SER A 163 17.31 -33.06 29.70
N SER A 164 17.38 -34.24 30.32
CA SER A 164 16.82 -34.48 31.66
C SER A 164 17.35 -33.49 32.71
N ALA A 165 18.61 -33.06 32.58
CA ALA A 165 19.23 -32.03 33.42
C ALA A 165 18.66 -30.62 33.22
N ARG A 166 17.96 -30.35 32.10
CA ARG A 166 17.41 -29.03 31.73
C ARG A 166 15.89 -28.97 31.76
N ALA A 167 15.22 -30.07 32.12
CA ALA A 167 13.77 -30.15 32.20
C ALA A 167 13.18 -29.09 33.16
N MET A 168 13.85 -28.85 34.29
CA MET A 168 13.46 -27.81 35.27
C MET A 168 13.45 -26.41 34.63
N TRP A 169 14.48 -26.06 33.87
CA TRP A 169 14.59 -24.77 33.18
C TRP A 169 13.51 -24.59 32.11
N ALA A 170 13.18 -25.65 31.37
CA ALA A 170 12.11 -25.61 30.39
C ALA A 170 10.74 -25.33 31.03
N ILE A 171 10.48 -25.91 32.21
CA ILE A 171 9.26 -25.66 32.99
C ILE A 171 9.23 -24.21 33.50
N LEU A 172 10.33 -23.72 34.08
CA LEU A 172 10.41 -22.35 34.60
C LEU A 172 10.21 -21.30 33.49
N ILE A 173 10.83 -21.50 32.33
CA ILE A 173 10.68 -20.61 31.17
C ILE A 173 9.23 -20.62 30.68
N ALA A 174 8.62 -21.81 30.55
CA ALA A 174 7.23 -21.91 30.12
C ALA A 174 6.28 -21.19 31.11
N LEU A 175 6.45 -21.42 32.41
CA LEU A 175 5.66 -20.75 33.45
C LEU A 175 5.80 -19.23 33.36
N PHE A 176 7.02 -18.73 33.17
CA PHE A 176 7.28 -17.31 33.00
C PHE A 176 6.59 -16.74 31.75
N GLU A 177 6.72 -17.39 30.60
CA GLU A 177 6.05 -16.95 29.36
C GLU A 177 4.52 -16.89 29.52
N TYR A 178 3.91 -17.92 30.11
CA TYR A 178 2.46 -17.95 30.35
C TYR A 178 2.02 -16.93 31.40
N LEU A 179 2.84 -16.64 32.41
CA LEU A 179 2.56 -15.61 33.40
C LEU A 179 2.56 -14.21 32.75
N VAL A 180 3.57 -13.91 31.93
CA VAL A 180 3.67 -12.63 31.22
C VAL A 180 2.50 -12.44 30.25
N VAL A 181 2.22 -13.44 29.42
CA VAL A 181 1.11 -13.37 28.47
C VAL A 181 -0.24 -13.34 29.19
N GLY A 182 -0.41 -14.10 30.28
CA GLY A 182 -1.60 -14.05 31.11
C GLY A 182 -1.84 -12.68 31.74
N GLY A 183 -0.77 -12.02 32.20
CA GLY A 183 -0.81 -10.64 32.67
C GLY A 183 -1.23 -9.66 31.57
N ALA A 184 -0.71 -9.81 30.35
CA ALA A 184 -1.12 -9.00 29.21
C ALA A 184 -2.60 -9.20 28.86
N VAL A 185 -3.07 -10.45 28.82
CA VAL A 185 -4.48 -10.78 28.61
C VAL A 185 -5.34 -10.15 29.70
N ALA A 186 -5.00 -10.34 30.98
CA ALA A 186 -5.75 -9.76 32.10
C ALA A 186 -5.82 -8.23 32.00
N ASN A 187 -4.71 -7.58 31.62
CA ASN A 187 -4.67 -6.14 31.41
C ASN A 187 -5.61 -5.68 30.27
N VAL A 188 -5.60 -6.38 29.14
CA VAL A 188 -6.50 -6.10 28.01
C VAL A 188 -7.97 -6.33 28.40
N LEU A 189 -8.28 -7.42 29.11
CA LEU A 189 -9.63 -7.70 29.62
C LEU A 189 -10.10 -6.61 30.57
N HIS A 190 -9.25 -6.20 31.52
CA HIS A 190 -9.57 -5.17 32.49
C HIS A 190 -9.79 -3.81 31.82
N LEU A 191 -8.94 -3.45 30.86
CA LEU A 191 -9.06 -2.19 30.12
C LEU A 191 -10.32 -2.18 29.24
N ALA A 192 -10.63 -3.29 28.56
CA ALA A 192 -11.84 -3.42 27.76
C ALA A 192 -13.11 -3.29 28.61
N TYR A 193 -13.12 -3.90 29.80
CA TYR A 193 -14.20 -3.75 30.76
C TYR A 193 -14.31 -2.30 31.26
N ALA A 194 -13.21 -1.66 31.63
CA ALA A 194 -13.19 -0.29 32.09
C ALA A 194 -13.68 0.70 31.02
N LEU A 195 -13.28 0.51 29.75
CA LEU A 195 -13.72 1.36 28.63
C LEU A 195 -15.19 1.07 28.25
N GLY A 196 -15.59 -0.20 28.16
CA GLY A 196 -16.93 -0.58 27.72
C GLY A 196 -18.01 -0.32 28.76
N TYR A 197 -17.79 -0.76 30.00
CA TYR A 197 -18.78 -0.70 31.07
C TYR A 197 -18.75 0.64 31.82
N ASN A 198 -17.57 1.16 32.19
CA ASN A 198 -17.51 2.38 33.02
C ASN A 198 -17.53 3.69 32.21
N ALA A 199 -17.06 3.70 30.94
CA ALA A 199 -16.93 4.92 30.15
C ALA A 199 -17.95 5.02 29.01
N VAL A 200 -18.09 4.00 28.16
CA VAL A 200 -19.03 4.03 27.02
C VAL A 200 -20.49 3.93 27.45
N ALA A 201 -20.79 3.19 28.53
CA ALA A 201 -22.13 3.16 29.09
C ALA A 201 -22.61 4.58 29.47
N LEU A 202 -21.71 5.51 29.83
CA LEU A 202 -22.08 6.89 30.13
C LEU A 202 -22.46 7.70 28.88
N PHE A 203 -21.73 7.57 27.76
CA PHE A 203 -21.88 8.46 26.60
C PHE A 203 -22.67 7.88 25.43
N ALA A 204 -22.72 6.56 25.28
CA ALA A 204 -23.33 5.89 24.13
C ALA A 204 -23.78 4.46 24.49
N PRO A 205 -24.89 4.31 25.23
CA PRO A 205 -25.34 3.01 25.78
C PRO A 205 -25.66 1.96 24.71
N ASN A 206 -25.98 2.40 23.50
CA ASN A 206 -26.16 1.55 22.32
C ASN A 206 -24.84 0.97 21.75
N THR A 207 -23.68 1.33 22.30
CA THR A 207 -22.36 0.91 21.80
C THR A 207 -21.53 0.12 22.83
N ILE A 208 -22.12 -0.29 23.96
CA ILE A 208 -21.45 -1.03 25.05
C ILE A 208 -20.75 -2.29 24.53
N PHE A 209 -21.37 -3.00 23.57
CA PHE A 209 -20.79 -4.20 22.95
C PHE A 209 -19.69 -3.89 21.92
N GLY A 210 -19.63 -2.66 21.40
CA GLY A 210 -18.67 -2.24 20.39
C GLY A 210 -17.23 -2.34 20.88
N VAL A 211 -16.93 -1.84 22.08
CA VAL A 211 -15.56 -1.86 22.62
C VAL A 211 -15.04 -3.29 22.87
N PRO A 212 -15.78 -4.18 23.56
CA PRO A 212 -15.38 -5.59 23.66
C PRO A 212 -15.25 -6.25 22.28
N LEU A 213 -16.20 -6.02 21.37
CA LEU A 213 -16.17 -6.60 20.02
C LEU A 213 -14.93 -6.15 19.22
N TRP A 214 -14.57 -4.87 19.27
CA TRP A 214 -13.37 -4.34 18.63
C TRP A 214 -12.10 -4.91 19.26
N THR A 215 -12.07 -5.03 20.60
CA THR A 215 -10.91 -5.56 21.34
C THR A 215 -10.69 -7.04 21.05
N PHE A 216 -11.75 -7.85 21.01
CA PHE A 216 -11.66 -9.30 20.79
C PHE A 216 -11.76 -9.72 19.32
N GLY A 217 -12.18 -8.81 18.43
CA GLY A 217 -12.19 -9.04 16.98
C GLY A 217 -10.79 -9.32 16.43
N ALA A 218 -9.76 -8.71 17.03
CA ALA A 218 -8.35 -8.99 16.73
C ALA A 218 -7.99 -10.48 16.92
N ALA A 219 -8.47 -11.11 17.99
CA ALA A 219 -8.22 -12.53 18.25
C ALA A 219 -8.81 -13.43 17.14
N ALA A 220 -9.98 -13.07 16.59
CA ALA A 220 -10.58 -13.78 15.47
C ALA A 220 -9.76 -13.66 14.18
N ILE A 221 -9.19 -12.47 13.91
CA ILE A 221 -8.33 -12.22 12.75
C ILE A 221 -7.03 -13.04 12.85
N HIS A 222 -6.38 -13.06 14.02
CA HIS A 222 -5.19 -13.87 14.25
C HIS A 222 -5.49 -15.37 14.19
N LEU A 223 -6.65 -15.82 14.70
CA LEU A 223 -7.08 -17.21 14.59
C LEU A 223 -7.29 -17.62 13.12
N ALA A 224 -7.89 -16.74 12.31
CA ALA A 224 -8.04 -16.97 10.87
C ALA A 224 -6.68 -17.05 10.17
N GLY A 225 -5.72 -16.18 10.51
CA GLY A 225 -4.35 -16.25 10.00
C GLY A 225 -3.64 -17.56 10.36
N TRP A 226 -3.79 -18.03 11.60
CA TRP A 226 -3.26 -19.31 12.05
C TRP A 226 -3.87 -20.49 11.30
N LEU A 227 -5.20 -20.52 11.14
CA LEU A 227 -5.90 -21.55 10.37
C LEU A 227 -5.43 -21.56 8.91
N ALA A 228 -5.32 -20.38 8.28
CA ALA A 228 -4.87 -20.24 6.90
C ALA A 228 -3.44 -20.78 6.71
N LEU A 229 -2.52 -20.45 7.63
CA LEU A 229 -1.15 -20.98 7.60
C LEU A 229 -1.12 -22.50 7.77
N ARG A 230 -1.91 -23.03 8.72
CA ARG A 230 -2.00 -24.48 8.98
C ARG A 230 -2.53 -25.29 7.80
N VAL A 231 -3.45 -24.72 7.03
CA VAL A 231 -4.00 -25.39 5.84
C VAL A 231 -2.95 -25.41 4.72
N ARG A 232 -2.19 -24.33 4.55
CA ARG A 232 -1.25 -24.12 3.44
C ARG A 232 0.09 -24.83 3.62
N VAL A 233 0.53 -25.03 4.85
CA VAL A 233 1.88 -25.53 5.15
C VAL A 233 1.81 -26.82 5.94
N ARG A 234 2.55 -27.83 5.49
CA ARG A 234 2.81 -29.05 6.24
C ARG A 234 4.11 -28.89 7.02
N MET A 235 4.02 -29.01 8.34
CA MET A 235 5.19 -29.04 9.21
C MET A 235 5.87 -30.41 9.13
N GLN A 236 7.19 -30.42 8.98
CA GLN A 236 8.02 -31.63 9.04
C GLN A 236 9.17 -31.42 10.03
N HIS A 237 9.39 -32.38 10.92
CA HIS A 237 10.56 -32.35 11.80
C HIS A 237 11.82 -32.62 10.98
N VAL A 238 12.89 -31.84 11.22
CA VAL A 238 14.19 -32.01 10.56
C VAL A 238 14.86 -33.32 10.98
N ASP A 239 14.74 -33.68 12.25
CA ASP A 239 15.28 -34.92 12.80
C ASP A 239 14.21 -36.03 12.79
N ARG A 240 14.35 -37.01 11.88
CA ARG A 240 13.46 -38.19 11.82
C ARG A 240 13.69 -39.17 12.98
N SER A 241 14.83 -39.09 13.69
CA SER A 241 15.10 -39.91 14.87
C SER A 241 14.44 -39.36 16.13
N TYR A 242 13.88 -38.16 16.07
CA TYR A 242 13.09 -37.57 17.15
C TYR A 242 11.82 -38.39 17.39
N ASN A 243 11.93 -39.32 18.33
CA ASN A 243 10.82 -40.13 18.77
C ASN A 243 10.11 -39.37 19.89
N ALA A 244 8.85 -38.99 19.68
CA ALA A 244 8.02 -38.34 20.71
C ALA A 244 7.86 -39.21 22.00
N HIS A 245 8.31 -40.47 21.93
CA HIS A 245 8.36 -41.46 23.01
C HIS A 245 9.59 -41.39 23.91
N THR A 246 10.62 -40.59 23.60
CA THR A 246 11.80 -40.38 24.49
C THR A 246 11.67 -39.12 25.36
N LYS A 247 10.45 -38.62 25.59
CA LYS A 247 10.18 -37.65 26.66
C LYS A 247 10.63 -38.25 28.00
N PRO A 248 11.14 -37.46 28.95
CA PRO A 248 11.27 -37.95 30.32
C PRO A 248 9.86 -38.16 30.85
N LEU A 249 9.61 -39.40 31.25
CA LEU A 249 8.68 -39.83 32.28
C LEU A 249 7.29 -39.16 32.29
N ASN A 250 6.28 -39.95 31.92
CA ASN A 250 4.96 -39.98 32.57
C ASN A 250 4.20 -38.66 32.83
N THR A 251 4.51 -37.59 32.10
CA THR A 251 3.76 -36.34 32.20
C THR A 251 2.77 -36.24 31.04
N TRP A 252 1.49 -36.19 31.41
CA TRP A 252 0.32 -35.96 30.55
C TRP A 252 0.32 -34.58 29.87
N MET A 253 1.48 -33.91 29.76
CA MET A 253 1.62 -32.53 29.33
C MET A 253 1.92 -32.48 27.81
N PRO A 254 1.03 -31.86 27.01
CA PRO A 254 1.24 -31.69 25.56
C PRO A 254 2.53 -30.91 25.27
N SER A 255 3.18 -31.21 24.14
CA SER A 255 4.39 -30.49 23.67
C SER A 255 4.17 -28.98 23.48
N TRP A 256 2.91 -28.53 23.45
CA TRP A 256 2.51 -27.13 23.37
C TRP A 256 2.98 -26.29 24.57
N PHE A 257 3.25 -26.92 25.72
CA PHE A 257 3.76 -26.25 26.92
C PHE A 257 5.29 -26.19 26.99
N LEU A 258 6.00 -26.85 26.07
CA LEU A 258 7.45 -26.82 26.03
C LEU A 258 7.93 -25.57 25.26
N PRO A 259 8.86 -24.76 25.80
CA PRO A 259 9.35 -23.57 25.09
C PRO A 259 10.00 -23.94 23.75
N THR A 260 9.83 -23.06 22.75
CA THR A 260 10.20 -23.33 21.35
C THR A 260 11.66 -23.73 21.17
N VAL A 261 12.56 -23.18 22.00
CA VAL A 261 14.02 -23.48 21.98
C VAL A 261 14.35 -24.93 22.36
N PHE A 262 13.48 -25.60 23.14
CA PHE A 262 13.65 -27.00 23.53
C PHE A 262 12.90 -27.97 22.60
N GLN A 263 12.16 -27.45 21.62
CA GLN A 263 11.49 -28.26 20.60
C GLN A 263 12.44 -28.55 19.42
N PRO A 264 12.30 -29.71 18.76
CA PRO A 264 13.07 -30.01 17.56
C PRO A 264 12.84 -28.97 16.45
N ALA A 265 13.87 -28.75 15.63
CA ALA A 265 13.76 -27.91 14.44
C ALA A 265 12.67 -28.46 13.49
N MET A 266 11.88 -27.56 12.92
CA MET A 266 10.83 -27.88 11.96
C MET A 266 11.09 -27.14 10.65
N THR A 267 10.90 -27.86 9.56
CA THR A 267 10.80 -27.30 8.20
C THR A 267 9.35 -27.15 7.82
N PHE A 268 9.09 -26.11 7.04
CA PHE A 268 7.80 -25.83 6.45
C PHE A 268 7.82 -26.29 4.99
N LYS A 269 6.90 -27.16 4.61
CA LYS A 269 6.69 -27.51 3.19
C LYS A 269 5.32 -27.08 2.75
N LEU A 270 5.25 -26.37 1.64
CA LEU A 270 3.97 -26.03 1.01
C LEU A 270 3.20 -27.31 0.68
N ARG A 271 1.93 -27.34 1.09
CA ARG A 271 1.04 -28.46 0.80
C ARG A 271 0.64 -28.37 -0.66
N LYS A 272 1.17 -29.26 -1.51
CA LYS A 272 0.90 -29.32 -2.96
C LYS A 272 -0.47 -29.94 -3.32
N ASP A 273 -1.33 -30.18 -2.33
CA ASP A 273 -2.61 -30.87 -2.50
C ASP A 273 -3.70 -29.91 -3.01
N ARG A 274 -4.33 -30.29 -4.12
CA ARG A 274 -5.42 -29.57 -4.81
C ARG A 274 -6.61 -29.25 -3.89
N SER A 275 -6.88 -30.08 -2.87
CA SER A 275 -7.96 -29.88 -1.89
C SER A 275 -7.62 -28.85 -0.80
N SER A 276 -6.36 -28.78 -0.36
CA SER A 276 -5.88 -27.73 0.56
C SER A 276 -5.76 -26.37 -0.13
N ALA A 277 -5.46 -26.39 -1.43
CA ALA A 277 -5.65 -25.27 -2.32
C ALA A 277 -7.13 -24.84 -2.31
N ILE A 278 -8.08 -25.75 -2.53
CA ILE A 278 -9.52 -25.41 -2.51
C ILE A 278 -9.96 -24.74 -1.19
N TRP A 279 -9.58 -25.25 -0.01
CA TRP A 279 -9.97 -24.62 1.26
C TRP A 279 -9.32 -23.25 1.49
N PHE A 280 -8.03 -23.11 1.16
CA PHE A 280 -7.34 -21.81 1.17
C PHE A 280 -8.00 -20.85 0.18
N TYR A 281 -8.29 -21.33 -1.03
CA TYR A 281 -8.96 -20.59 -2.08
C TYR A 281 -10.39 -20.24 -1.71
N SER A 282 -11.14 -21.07 -1.00
CA SER A 282 -12.51 -20.80 -0.51
C SER A 282 -12.52 -19.72 0.59
N ILE A 283 -11.54 -19.74 1.50
CA ILE A 283 -11.40 -18.71 2.54
C ILE A 283 -10.92 -17.38 1.93
N THR A 284 -10.01 -17.41 0.95
CA THR A 284 -9.63 -16.20 0.19
C THR A 284 -10.70 -15.76 -0.81
N TRP A 285 -11.54 -16.67 -1.31
CA TRP A 285 -12.67 -16.42 -2.21
C TRP A 285 -13.81 -15.70 -1.47
N ALA A 286 -14.01 -16.01 -0.19
CA ALA A 286 -14.85 -15.20 0.71
C ALA A 286 -14.29 -13.77 0.95
N ILE A 287 -13.01 -13.52 0.66
CA ILE A 287 -12.33 -12.21 0.74
C ILE A 287 -12.08 -11.59 -0.66
N ARG A 288 -12.69 -12.20 -1.71
CA ARG A 288 -12.80 -11.77 -3.12
C ARG A 288 -11.68 -12.21 -4.10
N THR A 289 -12.11 -13.01 -5.09
CA THR A 289 -11.82 -13.13 -6.55
C THR A 289 -10.47 -12.65 -7.11
N ASP A 290 -9.83 -13.26 -8.11
CA ASP A 290 -9.92 -14.50 -8.90
C ASP A 290 -8.54 -14.61 -9.60
N ILE A 291 -7.95 -15.80 -9.71
CA ILE A 291 -6.81 -16.05 -10.60
C ILE A 291 -7.09 -17.35 -11.34
N SER A 292 -7.64 -17.23 -12.54
CA SER A 292 -7.35 -18.20 -13.60
C SER A 292 -6.05 -17.78 -14.30
N ASN A 293 -5.08 -18.70 -14.34
CA ASN A 293 -3.89 -18.76 -15.22
C ASN A 293 -2.49 -18.46 -14.64
N GLY A 294 -2.35 -18.02 -13.38
CA GLY A 294 -1.02 -17.92 -12.74
C GLY A 294 -0.04 -16.90 -13.34
N ASN A 295 -0.49 -16.08 -14.28
CA ASN A 295 0.29 -14.99 -14.85
C ASN A 295 0.26 -13.77 -13.90
N LYS A 296 1.42 -13.17 -13.65
CA LYS A 296 1.52 -11.90 -12.91
C LYS A 296 0.98 -10.77 -13.80
N VAL A 297 0.15 -9.89 -13.24
CA VAL A 297 -0.48 -8.76 -13.93
C VAL A 297 -0.25 -7.46 -13.16
N ALA A 298 -0.35 -6.32 -13.85
CA ALA A 298 -0.42 -5.00 -13.23
C ALA A 298 -1.89 -4.59 -13.09
N ILE A 299 -2.26 -4.02 -11.94
CA ILE A 299 -3.63 -3.58 -11.64
C ILE A 299 -3.60 -2.11 -11.24
N LYS A 300 -4.31 -1.26 -12.00
CA LYS A 300 -4.54 0.15 -11.68
C LYS A 300 -5.96 0.29 -11.10
N LEU A 301 -6.05 0.93 -9.95
CA LEU A 301 -7.30 1.19 -9.23
C LEU A 301 -7.50 2.70 -9.14
N GLU A 302 -8.70 3.17 -9.47
CA GLU A 302 -9.11 4.57 -9.34
C GLU A 302 -10.42 4.61 -8.53
N GLU A 303 -10.52 5.46 -7.50
CA GLU A 303 -11.76 5.59 -6.74
C GLU A 303 -12.86 6.18 -7.62
N SER A 304 -14.04 5.56 -7.65
CA SER A 304 -15.19 6.01 -8.45
C SER A 304 -15.76 7.39 -8.06
N ARG A 305 -15.18 8.05 -7.05
CA ARG A 305 -15.52 9.41 -6.59
C ARG A 305 -14.74 10.50 -7.33
N GLU A 306 -13.53 10.20 -7.82
CA GLU A 306 -12.79 11.04 -8.75
C GLU A 306 -13.39 10.85 -10.16
N ASP A 307 -13.28 11.84 -11.07
CA ASP A 307 -14.03 11.90 -12.35
C ASP A 307 -14.17 10.50 -12.98
N PRO A 308 -15.37 9.88 -12.96
CA PRO A 308 -15.54 8.46 -13.28
C PRO A 308 -15.22 8.10 -14.74
N ARG A 309 -14.78 9.07 -15.54
CA ARG A 309 -14.37 8.94 -16.93
C ARG A 309 -12.86 8.84 -17.13
N ALA A 310 -12.03 9.13 -16.13
CA ALA A 310 -10.58 9.19 -16.29
C ALA A 310 -9.96 7.80 -16.56
N LEU A 311 -10.08 6.82 -15.67
CA LEU A 311 -9.54 5.47 -15.93
C LEU A 311 -10.29 4.74 -17.07
N LYS A 312 -11.58 5.02 -17.26
CA LYS A 312 -12.33 4.51 -18.41
C LYS A 312 -11.77 5.05 -19.73
N GLY A 313 -11.50 6.35 -19.81
CA GLY A 313 -10.89 6.99 -20.97
C GLY A 313 -9.51 6.40 -21.26
N GLU A 314 -8.69 6.22 -20.23
CA GLU A 314 -7.39 5.56 -20.35
C GLU A 314 -7.51 4.13 -20.91
N ALA A 315 -8.45 3.33 -20.40
CA ALA A 315 -8.70 1.97 -20.89
C ALA A 315 -9.12 1.95 -22.37
N GLU A 316 -9.93 2.90 -22.82
CA GLU A 316 -10.31 3.03 -24.24
C GLU A 316 -9.12 3.44 -25.13
N ILE A 317 -8.21 4.29 -24.64
CA ILE A 317 -6.98 4.63 -25.37
C ILE A 317 -6.09 3.39 -25.53
N TYR A 318 -5.90 2.60 -24.47
CA TYR A 318 -5.15 1.33 -24.59
C TYR A 318 -5.78 0.39 -25.61
N LYS A 319 -7.11 0.24 -25.62
CA LYS A 319 -7.83 -0.57 -26.63
C LYS A 319 -7.60 -0.03 -28.04
N ALA A 320 -7.65 1.29 -28.24
CA ALA A 320 -7.41 1.91 -29.55
C ALA A 320 -5.96 1.73 -30.04
N LEU A 321 -5.00 1.64 -29.12
CA LEU A 321 -3.57 1.42 -29.41
C LEU A 321 -3.15 -0.06 -29.35
N ALA A 322 -4.09 -0.99 -29.12
CA ALA A 322 -3.80 -2.40 -28.95
C ALA A 322 -3.08 -3.00 -30.18
N GLY A 323 -2.14 -3.93 -29.92
CA GLY A 323 -1.36 -4.61 -30.96
C GLY A 323 -0.21 -3.78 -31.55
N LYS A 324 0.02 -2.55 -31.09
CA LYS A 324 1.22 -1.78 -31.44
C LYS A 324 2.39 -2.19 -30.54
N VAL A 325 3.60 -2.21 -31.10
CA VAL A 325 4.82 -2.59 -30.36
C VAL A 325 5.05 -1.58 -29.23
N GLY A 326 5.26 -2.10 -28.01
CA GLY A 326 5.50 -1.28 -26.82
C GLY A 326 4.26 -0.58 -26.26
N ILE A 327 3.07 -1.13 -26.52
CA ILE A 327 1.84 -0.78 -25.80
C ILE A 327 1.43 -2.02 -25.00
N PRO A 328 1.23 -1.93 -23.67
CA PRO A 328 0.88 -3.08 -22.85
C PRO A 328 -0.51 -3.60 -23.21
N SER A 329 -0.68 -4.91 -23.14
CA SER A 329 -1.98 -5.54 -23.36
C SER A 329 -2.91 -5.27 -22.18
N VAL A 330 -4.12 -4.78 -22.45
CA VAL A 330 -5.19 -4.72 -21.45
C VAL A 330 -5.92 -6.05 -21.42
N TYR A 331 -5.96 -6.68 -20.26
CA TYR A 331 -6.65 -7.96 -20.06
C TYR A 331 -8.11 -7.73 -19.67
N TRP A 332 -8.37 -6.73 -18.85
CA TRP A 332 -9.69 -6.51 -18.29
C TRP A 332 -9.86 -5.09 -17.78
N PHE A 333 -11.06 -4.54 -17.94
CA PHE A 333 -11.47 -3.29 -17.32
C PHE A 333 -12.89 -3.46 -16.81
N GLU A 334 -13.13 -3.15 -15.54
CA GLU A 334 -14.47 -3.16 -14.96
C GLU A 334 -14.65 -2.02 -13.96
N LYS A 335 -15.89 -1.56 -13.86
CA LYS A 335 -16.32 -0.64 -12.82
C LYS A 335 -16.87 -1.43 -11.63
N GLU A 336 -16.11 -1.44 -10.56
CA GLU A 336 -16.50 -1.93 -9.23
C GLU A 336 -17.20 -0.81 -8.44
N VAL A 337 -18.04 -1.15 -7.45
CA VAL A 337 -18.92 -0.19 -6.75
C VAL A 337 -18.19 1.06 -6.22
N GLU A 338 -16.93 0.90 -5.80
CA GLU A 338 -16.11 1.99 -5.25
C GLU A 338 -14.88 2.31 -6.10
N TYR A 339 -14.55 1.50 -7.11
CA TYR A 339 -13.31 1.63 -7.88
C TYR A 339 -13.52 1.32 -9.36
N ASN A 340 -12.89 2.07 -10.24
CA ASN A 340 -12.61 1.59 -11.59
C ASN A 340 -11.33 0.72 -11.52
N VAL A 341 -11.35 -0.45 -12.16
CA VAL A 341 -10.24 -1.41 -12.14
C VAL A 341 -9.76 -1.66 -13.56
N LEU A 342 -8.47 -1.45 -13.80
CA LEU A 342 -7.81 -1.74 -15.07
C LEU A 342 -6.69 -2.76 -14.85
N VAL A 343 -6.83 -3.94 -15.44
CA VAL A 343 -5.87 -5.04 -15.37
C VAL A 343 -5.13 -5.14 -16.71
N MET A 344 -3.81 -5.06 -16.65
CA MET A 344 -2.93 -5.00 -17.82
C MET A 344 -1.67 -5.84 -17.64
N GLU A 345 -0.94 -5.99 -18.73
CA GLU A 345 0.35 -6.68 -18.82
C GLU A 345 1.35 -6.14 -17.79
N LEU A 346 1.98 -7.05 -17.04
CA LEU A 346 3.05 -6.67 -16.11
C LEU A 346 4.36 -6.45 -16.89
N LEU A 347 4.87 -5.24 -16.79
CA LEU A 347 6.14 -4.82 -17.40
C LEU A 347 7.30 -4.89 -16.40
N GLY A 348 8.51 -4.70 -16.90
CA GLY A 348 9.74 -4.59 -16.14
C GLY A 348 9.94 -3.19 -15.53
N PRO A 349 11.17 -2.84 -15.13
CA PRO A 349 11.46 -1.55 -14.51
C PRO A 349 11.26 -0.37 -15.49
N SER A 350 10.97 0.80 -14.93
CA SER A 350 10.92 2.07 -15.67
C SER A 350 12.31 2.56 -16.04
N LEU A 351 12.40 3.51 -16.97
CA LEU A 351 13.68 4.16 -17.28
C LEU A 351 14.22 4.95 -16.08
N GLU A 352 13.38 5.48 -15.18
CA GLU A 352 13.85 6.14 -13.94
C GLU A 352 14.47 5.12 -12.97
N ASP A 353 13.86 3.93 -12.81
CA ASP A 353 14.41 2.86 -11.98
C ASP A 353 15.78 2.42 -12.51
N LEU A 354 15.89 2.21 -13.82
CA LEU A 354 17.14 1.85 -14.48
C LEU A 354 18.18 2.97 -14.42
N PHE A 355 17.73 4.22 -14.47
CA PHE A 355 18.59 5.38 -14.33
C PHE A 355 19.20 5.44 -12.93
N ASN A 356 18.39 5.26 -11.90
CA ASN A 356 18.85 5.16 -10.52
C ASN A 356 19.79 3.96 -10.32
N TYR A 357 19.44 2.80 -10.88
CA TYR A 357 20.30 1.62 -10.86
C TYR A 357 21.65 1.87 -11.56
N CYS A 358 21.71 2.69 -12.60
CA CYS A 358 22.96 3.07 -13.28
C CYS A 358 23.63 4.32 -12.69
N ASN A 359 23.43 4.60 -11.39
CA ASN A 359 24.03 5.74 -10.69
C ASN A 359 23.70 7.10 -11.33
N ARG A 360 22.47 7.22 -11.88
CA ARG A 360 21.91 8.45 -12.45
C ARG A 360 22.72 9.06 -13.59
N ARG A 361 23.33 8.20 -14.43
CA ARG A 361 23.97 8.60 -15.66
C ARG A 361 23.93 7.48 -16.69
N PHE A 362 23.45 7.76 -17.89
CA PHE A 362 23.53 6.83 -19.01
C PHE A 362 24.64 7.21 -19.99
N SER A 363 25.20 6.20 -20.65
CA SER A 363 26.10 6.37 -21.77
C SER A 363 25.35 6.88 -23.00
N LEU A 364 26.10 7.50 -23.92
CA LEU A 364 25.54 7.96 -25.19
C LEU A 364 24.90 6.81 -25.99
N LYS A 365 25.51 5.61 -25.97
CA LYS A 365 24.96 4.42 -26.63
C LYS A 365 23.56 4.09 -26.10
N THR A 366 23.40 4.00 -24.78
CA THR A 366 22.10 3.75 -24.13
C THR A 366 21.07 4.82 -24.47
N ILE A 367 21.43 6.10 -24.41
CA ILE A 367 20.52 7.22 -24.72
C ILE A 367 20.04 7.15 -26.17
N LEU A 368 20.94 6.86 -27.12
CA LEU A 368 20.58 6.75 -28.54
C LEU A 368 19.69 5.53 -28.84
N LEU A 369 19.91 4.38 -28.17
CA LEU A 369 19.03 3.21 -28.27
C LEU A 369 17.63 3.52 -27.73
N ILE A 370 17.55 4.20 -26.57
CA ILE A 370 16.27 4.65 -25.99
C ILE A 370 15.58 5.63 -26.94
N ALA A 371 16.30 6.62 -27.48
CA ALA A 371 15.76 7.64 -28.37
C ALA A 371 15.12 7.03 -29.63
N ASP A 372 15.74 6.04 -30.28
CA ASP A 372 15.15 5.41 -31.47
C ASP A 372 13.81 4.72 -31.15
N GLN A 373 13.72 4.04 -30.01
CA GLN A 373 12.49 3.38 -29.59
C GLN A 373 11.43 4.38 -29.13
N ALA A 374 11.79 5.34 -28.28
CA ALA A 374 10.88 6.31 -27.70
C ALA A 374 10.20 7.17 -28.77
N ILE A 375 10.97 7.72 -29.73
CA ILE A 375 10.40 8.49 -30.85
C ILE A 375 9.44 7.63 -31.67
N HIS A 376 9.76 6.34 -31.85
CA HIS A 376 8.88 5.44 -32.59
C HIS A 376 7.59 5.08 -31.81
N ARG A 377 7.62 5.01 -30.47
CA ARG A 377 6.40 4.85 -29.66
C ARG A 377 5.50 6.07 -29.78
N ILE A 378 6.09 7.25 -29.62
CA ILE A 378 5.38 8.52 -29.72
C ILE A 378 4.79 8.71 -31.13
N GLU A 379 5.53 8.36 -32.19
CA GLU A 379 5.02 8.36 -33.57
C GLU A 379 3.74 7.51 -33.73
N HIS A 380 3.67 6.33 -33.09
CA HIS A 380 2.48 5.48 -33.14
C HIS A 380 1.30 6.06 -32.36
N ILE A 381 1.56 6.61 -31.18
CA ILE A 381 0.54 7.26 -30.34
C ILE A 381 -0.04 8.49 -31.07
N HIS A 382 0.84 9.31 -31.66
CA HIS A 382 0.52 10.52 -32.42
C HIS A 382 -0.32 10.30 -33.69
N ARG A 383 -0.62 9.05 -34.05
CA ARG A 383 -1.63 8.77 -35.09
C ARG A 383 -3.03 9.21 -34.67
N ARG A 384 -3.31 9.26 -33.37
CA ARG A 384 -4.63 9.61 -32.84
C ARG A 384 -4.59 10.40 -31.53
N TYR A 385 -3.56 10.23 -30.71
CA TYR A 385 -3.50 10.82 -29.37
C TYR A 385 -2.22 11.62 -29.15
N ILE A 386 -2.26 12.58 -28.23
CA ILE A 386 -1.09 13.23 -27.62
C ILE A 386 -0.99 12.71 -26.18
N HIS A 387 0.20 12.28 -25.75
CA HIS A 387 0.43 11.67 -24.45
C HIS A 387 0.38 12.69 -23.30
N ARG A 388 0.97 13.89 -23.48
CA ARG A 388 0.99 15.04 -22.54
C ARG A 388 1.73 14.85 -21.21
N ASP A 389 2.13 13.63 -20.85
CA ASP A 389 3.00 13.37 -19.68
C ASP A 389 4.20 12.47 -20.01
N ILE A 390 5.07 12.97 -20.88
CA ILE A 390 6.32 12.31 -21.25
C ILE A 390 7.35 12.46 -20.11
N LYS A 391 7.69 11.36 -19.46
CA LYS A 391 8.69 11.29 -18.38
C LYS A 391 9.30 9.88 -18.28
N PRO A 392 10.51 9.73 -17.70
CA PRO A 392 11.17 8.44 -17.54
C PRO A 392 10.30 7.34 -16.89
N ASP A 393 9.47 7.70 -15.92
CA ASP A 393 8.58 6.77 -15.20
C ASP A 393 7.52 6.12 -16.11
N ASN A 394 7.12 6.79 -17.19
CA ASN A 394 6.10 6.33 -18.13
C ASN A 394 6.68 5.50 -19.30
N PHE A 395 7.99 5.25 -19.29
CA PHE A 395 8.66 4.36 -20.23
C PHE A 395 9.26 3.16 -19.48
N LEU A 396 8.74 1.97 -19.75
CA LEU A 396 9.14 0.73 -19.06
C LEU A 396 9.74 -0.27 -20.05
N LEU A 397 10.63 -1.14 -19.59
CA LEU A 397 11.04 -2.29 -20.41
C LEU A 397 10.04 -3.44 -20.30
N GLY A 398 9.94 -4.27 -21.34
CA GLY A 398 9.21 -5.54 -21.26
C GLY A 398 9.85 -6.53 -20.29
N THR A 399 9.23 -7.69 -20.10
CA THR A 399 9.78 -8.78 -19.28
C THR A 399 10.25 -9.96 -20.14
N GLY A 400 11.12 -10.80 -19.58
CA GLY A 400 11.61 -12.01 -20.27
C GLY A 400 12.21 -11.71 -21.65
N ARG A 401 11.67 -12.34 -22.70
CA ARG A 401 12.12 -12.16 -24.09
C ARG A 401 11.88 -10.75 -24.65
N GLN A 402 11.00 -9.97 -24.04
CA GLN A 402 10.69 -8.60 -24.43
C GLN A 402 11.51 -7.57 -23.63
N GLY A 403 12.52 -7.99 -22.86
CA GLY A 403 13.33 -7.12 -22.00
C GLY A 403 14.05 -5.97 -22.70
N ASN A 404 14.19 -6.02 -24.02
CA ASN A 404 14.82 -4.95 -24.82
C ASN A 404 13.80 -4.02 -25.49
N ILE A 405 12.51 -4.30 -25.35
CA ILE A 405 11.43 -3.50 -25.95
C ILE A 405 11.01 -2.44 -24.93
N LEU A 406 11.08 -1.18 -25.35
CA LEU A 406 10.53 -0.07 -24.58
C LEU A 406 9.01 0.00 -24.76
N TYR A 407 8.29 0.16 -23.66
CA TYR A 407 6.84 0.33 -23.58
C TYR A 407 6.50 1.74 -23.11
N THR A 408 5.34 2.25 -23.52
CA THR A 408 4.77 3.51 -23.03
C THR A 408 3.51 3.22 -22.25
N VAL A 409 3.39 3.80 -21.05
CA VAL A 409 2.27 3.61 -20.13
C VAL A 409 1.74 4.94 -19.61
N ASP A 410 0.62 4.88 -18.90
CA ASP A 410 -0.06 6.01 -18.24
C ASP A 410 -0.64 7.04 -19.22
N PHE A 411 -1.77 6.67 -19.83
CA PHE A 411 -2.54 7.55 -20.72
C PHE A 411 -3.62 8.34 -19.98
N GLY A 412 -3.54 8.45 -18.64
CA GLY A 412 -4.57 9.10 -17.82
C GLY A 412 -4.78 10.58 -18.13
N VAL A 413 -3.75 11.26 -18.67
CA VAL A 413 -3.85 12.63 -19.18
C VAL A 413 -3.68 12.69 -20.70
N ALA A 414 -3.72 11.59 -21.44
CA ALA A 414 -3.64 11.66 -22.88
C ALA A 414 -4.93 12.25 -23.47
N GLU A 415 -4.85 12.87 -24.65
CA GLU A 415 -6.00 13.46 -25.33
C GLU A 415 -6.02 13.08 -26.81
N GLU A 416 -7.21 12.84 -27.35
CA GLU A 416 -7.39 12.61 -28.78
C GLU A 416 -7.09 13.90 -29.54
N PHE A 417 -6.22 13.83 -30.54
CA PHE A 417 -5.96 14.96 -31.41
C PHE A 417 -7.14 15.13 -32.38
N ALA A 418 -8.18 15.83 -31.93
CA ALA A 418 -9.27 16.28 -32.79
C ALA A 418 -8.77 17.48 -33.59
N GLY A 419 -8.44 17.26 -34.87
CA GLY A 419 -7.86 18.26 -35.78
C GLY A 419 -8.77 19.47 -36.07
N GLU A 420 -9.15 20.23 -35.05
CA GLU A 420 -9.96 21.44 -35.12
C GLU A 420 -9.11 22.69 -34.89
N GLU A 421 -9.35 23.73 -35.70
CA GLU A 421 -8.85 25.09 -35.48
C GLU A 421 -9.23 25.65 -34.09
N ARG A 422 -10.27 25.09 -33.45
CA ARG A 422 -10.80 25.51 -32.15
C ARG A 422 -9.78 25.44 -31.01
N TYR A 423 -8.85 24.49 -31.05
CA TYR A 423 -7.86 24.32 -29.98
C TYR A 423 -6.69 25.31 -30.06
N LEU A 424 -6.48 25.94 -31.23
CA LEU A 424 -5.40 26.89 -31.44
C LEU A 424 -5.68 28.27 -30.83
N SER A 425 -6.96 28.63 -30.66
CA SER A 425 -7.40 29.88 -30.03
C SER A 425 -7.46 29.81 -28.50
N LEU A 426 -7.40 28.61 -27.92
CA LEU A 426 -7.36 28.42 -26.48
C LEU A 426 -6.00 28.84 -25.91
N GLN A 427 -6.03 29.77 -24.97
CA GLN A 427 -4.88 30.25 -24.19
C GLN A 427 -5.21 30.18 -22.70
N ASN A 428 -4.17 30.25 -21.86
CA ASN A 428 -4.28 30.18 -20.41
C ASN A 428 -4.92 28.87 -19.91
N LEU A 429 -4.65 27.77 -20.61
CA LEU A 429 -5.04 26.44 -20.15
C LEU A 429 -4.27 26.07 -18.88
N PRO A 430 -4.88 25.29 -17.97
CA PRO A 430 -4.21 24.82 -16.78
C PRO A 430 -2.99 23.96 -17.14
N PHE A 431 -1.93 24.11 -16.36
CA PHE A 431 -0.73 23.29 -16.51
C PHE A 431 -1.07 21.82 -16.19
N GLY A 432 -0.61 20.90 -17.04
CA GLY A 432 -0.79 19.46 -16.85
C GLY A 432 0.51 18.68 -17.04
N GLY A 433 0.63 17.54 -16.35
CA GLY A 433 1.78 16.65 -16.42
C GLY A 433 2.96 17.08 -15.54
N THR A 434 4.14 16.55 -15.83
CA THR A 434 5.33 16.75 -14.99
C THR A 434 6.14 18.00 -15.39
N SER A 435 6.16 19.03 -14.54
CA SER A 435 6.79 20.34 -14.80
C SER A 435 8.26 20.28 -15.25
N ARG A 436 9.01 19.28 -14.77
CA ARG A 436 10.41 19.02 -15.14
C ARG A 436 10.58 18.79 -16.64
N TYR A 437 9.72 17.98 -17.25
CA TYR A 437 9.82 17.56 -18.65
C TYR A 437 8.87 18.29 -19.58
N ALA A 438 7.85 18.98 -19.06
CA ALA A 438 6.88 19.71 -19.87
C ALA A 438 7.52 20.73 -20.86
N SER A 439 6.93 20.88 -22.05
CA SER A 439 7.38 21.85 -23.04
C SER A 439 7.25 23.31 -22.58
N ILE A 440 7.95 24.22 -23.24
CA ILE A 440 7.81 25.66 -23.00
C ILE A 440 6.37 26.14 -23.30
N ASN A 441 5.69 25.55 -24.28
CA ASN A 441 4.32 25.95 -24.63
C ASN A 441 3.29 25.50 -23.59
N ASN A 442 3.46 24.32 -22.97
CA ASN A 442 2.63 23.90 -21.85
C ASN A 442 2.77 24.89 -20.66
N HIS A 443 4.00 25.31 -20.35
CA HIS A 443 4.27 26.38 -19.36
C HIS A 443 3.70 27.77 -19.76
N LYS A 444 3.38 28.00 -21.04
CA LYS A 444 2.69 29.21 -21.51
C LYS A 444 1.16 29.09 -21.46
N GLY A 445 0.62 27.95 -21.01
CA GLY A 445 -0.82 27.69 -21.00
C GLY A 445 -1.39 27.55 -22.41
N LEU A 446 -0.58 27.13 -23.38
CA LEU A 446 -1.04 26.84 -24.74
C LEU A 446 -1.50 25.38 -24.84
N TYR A 447 -2.46 25.13 -25.72
CA TYR A 447 -2.89 23.76 -26.01
C TYR A 447 -1.73 22.94 -26.57
N GLN A 448 -1.52 21.75 -26.00
CA GLN A 448 -0.41 20.86 -26.34
C GLN A 448 -0.63 20.20 -27.70
N SER A 449 0.46 20.09 -28.47
CA SER A 449 0.56 19.56 -29.83
C SER A 449 1.56 18.40 -29.88
N TRP A 450 1.75 17.79 -31.05
CA TRP A 450 2.79 16.77 -31.24
C TRP A 450 4.21 17.26 -30.93
N GLY A 451 4.47 18.55 -31.14
CA GLY A 451 5.78 19.15 -30.83
C GLY A 451 6.10 19.12 -29.34
N ASP A 452 5.08 19.16 -28.48
CA ASP A 452 5.23 19.24 -27.03
C ASP A 452 5.68 17.91 -26.40
N ASP A 453 5.12 16.79 -26.86
CA ASP A 453 5.58 15.44 -26.47
C ASP A 453 7.03 15.20 -26.93
N LEU A 454 7.38 15.66 -28.14
CA LEU A 454 8.74 15.53 -28.67
C LEU A 454 9.74 16.44 -27.96
N GLU A 455 9.37 17.69 -27.64
CA GLU A 455 10.22 18.57 -26.83
C GLU A 455 10.49 17.96 -25.45
N SER A 456 9.47 17.34 -24.85
CA SER A 456 9.58 16.64 -23.57
C SER A 456 10.53 15.43 -23.64
N LEU A 457 10.52 14.66 -24.73
CA LEU A 457 11.52 13.62 -25.00
C LEU A 457 12.94 14.20 -25.08
N GLY A 458 13.11 15.35 -25.72
CA GLY A 458 14.41 16.06 -25.77
C GLY A 458 14.95 16.37 -24.38
N TYR A 459 14.12 16.91 -23.50
CA TYR A 459 14.50 17.15 -22.09
C TYR A 459 14.79 15.86 -21.33
N MET A 460 14.05 14.78 -21.61
CA MET A 460 14.31 13.46 -21.03
C MET A 460 15.69 12.91 -21.43
N PHE A 461 16.09 13.03 -22.70
CA PHE A 461 17.41 12.57 -23.16
C PHE A 461 18.55 13.37 -22.54
N VAL A 462 18.39 14.70 -22.45
CA VAL A 462 19.34 15.57 -21.75
C VAL A 462 19.44 15.19 -20.27
N TYR A 463 18.30 14.93 -19.62
CA TYR A 463 18.26 14.51 -18.22
C TYR A 463 19.09 13.24 -17.99
N PHE A 464 18.98 12.24 -18.86
CA PHE A 464 19.77 11.01 -18.76
C PHE A 464 21.28 11.21 -18.93
N ALA A 465 21.70 12.17 -19.77
CA ALA A 465 23.11 12.50 -19.93
C ALA A 465 23.68 13.31 -18.76
N ARG A 466 22.88 14.25 -18.24
CA ARG A 466 23.31 15.25 -17.24
C ARG A 466 23.14 14.79 -15.78
N GLY A 467 22.25 13.83 -15.49
CA GLY A 467 21.85 13.50 -14.12
C GLY A 467 20.73 14.39 -13.57
N SER A 468 20.68 15.64 -14.04
CA SER A 468 19.68 16.65 -13.69
C SER A 468 19.55 17.73 -14.77
N LEU A 469 18.41 18.43 -14.79
CA LEU A 469 18.13 19.58 -15.65
C LEU A 469 18.37 20.91 -14.90
N PRO A 470 18.77 22.00 -15.59
CA PRO A 470 19.10 23.29 -14.95
C PRO A 470 17.96 23.97 -14.17
N TRP A 471 16.73 23.50 -14.35
CA TRP A 471 15.53 24.00 -13.68
C TRP A 471 15.03 23.07 -12.57
N GLN A 472 15.84 22.08 -12.13
CA GLN A 472 15.55 21.28 -10.95
C GLN A 472 16.04 21.97 -9.67
N GLY A 473 15.32 21.77 -8.55
CA GLY A 473 15.72 22.29 -7.24
C GLY A 473 15.48 23.80 -7.03
N LEU A 474 14.76 24.46 -7.93
CA LEU A 474 14.36 25.86 -7.75
C LEU A 474 13.41 25.97 -6.55
N LYS A 475 13.73 26.89 -5.63
CA LYS A 475 12.93 27.16 -4.43
C LYS A 475 11.89 28.25 -4.75
N ALA A 476 10.65 28.04 -4.32
CA ALA A 476 9.54 28.97 -4.45
C ALA A 476 8.60 28.81 -3.24
N ALA A 477 7.82 29.84 -2.93
CA ALA A 477 6.84 29.81 -1.85
C ALA A 477 5.54 29.08 -2.26
N THR A 478 5.18 29.15 -3.54
CA THR A 478 3.98 28.51 -4.11
C THR A 478 4.32 27.66 -5.33
N GLU A 479 3.47 26.69 -5.66
CA GLU A 479 3.64 25.88 -6.88
C GLU A 479 3.51 26.72 -8.16
N ASP A 480 2.64 27.74 -8.19
CA ASP A 480 2.53 28.66 -9.33
C ASP A 480 3.82 29.47 -9.56
N GLU A 481 4.42 29.97 -8.48
CA GLU A 481 5.71 30.66 -8.54
C GLU A 481 6.81 29.71 -9.03
N LYS A 482 6.82 28.46 -8.55
CA LYS A 482 7.76 27.43 -9.00
C LYS A 482 7.61 27.13 -10.49
N LEU A 483 6.39 26.99 -10.99
CA LEU A 483 6.12 26.79 -12.42
C LEU A 483 6.62 27.99 -13.25
N LYS A 484 6.39 29.22 -12.76
CA LYS A 484 6.91 30.44 -13.39
C LYS A 484 8.44 30.46 -13.44
N LEU A 485 9.13 30.13 -12.36
CA LEU A 485 10.60 30.06 -12.31
C LEU A 485 11.15 28.98 -13.27
N ILE A 486 10.51 27.81 -13.32
CA ILE A 486 10.88 26.73 -14.26
C ILE A 486 10.72 27.21 -15.71
N LYS A 487 9.60 27.87 -16.03
CA LYS A 487 9.33 28.44 -17.35
C LYS A 487 10.40 29.45 -17.76
N GLU A 488 10.67 30.44 -16.90
CA GLU A 488 11.69 31.47 -17.15
C GLU A 488 13.06 30.83 -17.37
N LYS A 489 13.43 29.85 -16.55
CA LYS A 489 14.70 29.13 -16.70
C LYS A 489 14.77 28.36 -18.02
N LYS A 490 13.71 27.65 -18.42
CA LYS A 490 13.63 26.94 -19.71
C LYS A 490 13.75 27.86 -20.92
N MET A 491 13.16 29.04 -20.85
CA MET A 491 13.23 30.05 -21.91
C MET A 491 14.60 30.74 -21.98
N SER A 492 15.29 30.87 -20.83
CA SER A 492 16.62 31.50 -20.77
C SER A 492 17.77 30.61 -21.28
N VAL A 493 17.61 29.28 -21.20
CA VAL A 493 18.68 28.33 -21.56
C VAL A 493 18.50 27.85 -23.00
N SER A 494 19.49 28.13 -23.86
CA SER A 494 19.49 27.67 -25.25
C SER A 494 19.71 26.16 -25.36
N ALA A 495 19.38 25.56 -26.51
CA ALA A 495 19.64 24.14 -26.72
C ALA A 495 21.14 23.82 -26.71
N GLU A 496 21.97 24.75 -27.22
CA GLU A 496 23.42 24.67 -27.22
C GLU A 496 23.98 24.69 -25.79
N GLU A 497 23.49 25.59 -24.93
CA GLU A 497 23.88 25.63 -23.52
C GLU A 497 23.44 24.37 -22.77
N LEU A 498 22.22 23.89 -23.04
CA LEU A 498 21.66 22.72 -22.39
C LEU A 498 22.47 21.44 -22.69
N CYS A 499 22.95 21.30 -23.93
CA CYS A 499 23.71 20.13 -24.40
C CYS A 499 25.24 20.27 -24.29
N ARG A 500 25.73 21.46 -23.93
CA ARG A 500 27.17 21.82 -23.95
C ARG A 500 28.03 20.77 -23.23
N ASP A 501 29.11 20.36 -23.88
CA ASP A 501 30.16 19.44 -23.38
C ASP A 501 29.69 18.03 -22.95
N LEU A 502 28.42 17.68 -23.19
CA LEU A 502 27.83 16.43 -22.72
C LEU A 502 27.14 15.63 -23.82
N LEU A 503 26.55 16.30 -24.81
CA LEU A 503 25.77 15.66 -25.87
C LEU A 503 26.19 16.16 -27.26
N PRO A 504 26.19 15.27 -28.29
CA PRO A 504 26.43 15.65 -29.68
C PRO A 504 25.46 16.70 -30.23
N THR A 505 25.87 17.37 -31.31
CA THR A 505 25.09 18.41 -32.02
C THR A 505 23.70 17.94 -32.46
N GLU A 506 23.50 16.64 -32.67
CA GLU A 506 22.20 16.05 -33.02
C GLU A 506 21.13 16.31 -31.96
N PHE A 507 21.48 16.36 -30.66
CA PHE A 507 20.54 16.71 -29.59
C PHE A 507 20.13 18.18 -29.64
N VAL A 508 21.07 19.06 -29.98
CA VAL A 508 20.79 20.49 -30.21
C VAL A 508 19.83 20.65 -31.40
N LYS A 509 20.13 19.98 -32.52
CA LYS A 509 19.27 19.97 -33.72
C LYS A 509 17.87 19.43 -33.42
N TYR A 510 17.77 18.37 -32.61
CA TYR A 510 16.51 17.80 -32.16
C TYR A 510 15.68 18.84 -31.38
N ILE A 511 16.25 19.44 -30.32
CA ILE A 511 15.54 20.39 -29.46
C ILE A 511 15.13 21.64 -30.23
N ASN A 512 16.02 22.17 -31.08
CA ASN A 512 15.71 23.32 -31.92
C ASN A 512 14.59 23.01 -32.91
N TYR A 513 14.60 21.82 -33.53
CA TYR A 513 13.51 21.37 -34.40
C TYR A 513 12.18 21.29 -33.66
N THR A 514 12.14 20.65 -32.48
CA THR A 514 10.89 20.50 -31.73
C THR A 514 10.32 21.84 -31.26
N ARG A 515 11.20 22.79 -30.88
CA ARG A 515 10.81 24.16 -30.49
C ARG A 515 10.33 25.01 -31.68
N SER A 516 10.77 24.70 -32.90
CA SER A 516 10.39 25.45 -34.11
C SER A 516 9.09 24.96 -34.77
N LEU A 517 8.56 23.81 -34.37
CA LEU A 517 7.35 23.24 -34.95
C LEU A 517 6.14 24.16 -34.72
N ASP A 518 5.42 24.47 -35.79
CA ASP A 518 4.08 25.04 -35.66
C ASP A 518 3.15 24.00 -35.01
N ARG A 519 2.22 24.44 -34.16
CA ARG A 519 1.28 23.54 -33.45
C ARG A 519 0.41 22.69 -34.38
N ARG A 520 0.26 23.09 -35.66
CA ARG A 520 -0.47 22.35 -36.72
C ARG A 520 0.44 21.42 -37.51
N GLU A 521 1.74 21.60 -37.43
CA GLU A 521 2.68 20.85 -38.26
C GLU A 521 2.89 19.45 -37.68
N LYS A 522 2.62 18.44 -38.49
CA LYS A 522 2.95 17.06 -38.14
C LYS A 522 4.47 16.89 -38.16
N PRO A 523 5.10 16.46 -37.05
CA PRO A 523 6.56 16.32 -36.99
C PRO A 523 7.11 15.30 -38.00
N ASN A 524 8.31 15.53 -38.50
CA ASN A 524 9.07 14.57 -39.29
C ASN A 524 9.82 13.59 -38.37
N TYR A 525 9.10 12.59 -37.85
CA TYR A 525 9.66 11.55 -36.96
C TYR A 525 10.85 10.82 -37.59
N ARG A 526 10.81 10.60 -38.91
CA ARG A 526 11.91 9.95 -39.65
C ARG A 526 13.19 10.77 -39.59
N TYR A 527 13.11 12.08 -39.78
CA TYR A 527 14.25 12.99 -39.63
C TYR A 527 14.82 12.91 -38.21
N LEU A 528 13.97 13.02 -37.19
CA LEU A 528 14.40 12.98 -35.79
C LEU A 528 15.09 11.66 -35.42
N ARG A 529 14.55 10.52 -35.85
CA ARG A 529 15.20 9.22 -35.67
C ARG A 529 16.51 9.12 -36.44
N ASN A 530 16.56 9.64 -37.67
CA ASN A 530 17.76 9.60 -38.49
C ASN A 530 18.91 10.43 -37.90
N LEU A 531 18.64 11.54 -37.20
CA LEU A 531 19.67 12.27 -36.45
C LEU A 531 20.41 11.32 -35.51
N PHE A 532 19.67 10.62 -34.64
CA PHE A 532 20.26 9.73 -33.64
C PHE A 532 20.83 8.44 -34.24
N ARG A 533 20.19 7.87 -35.27
CA ARG A 533 20.72 6.70 -35.98
C ARG A 533 22.04 6.98 -36.69
N ASN A 534 22.16 8.14 -37.33
CA ASN A 534 23.39 8.55 -37.99
C ASN A 534 24.49 8.78 -36.97
N ARG A 535 24.18 9.43 -35.84
CA ARG A 535 25.15 9.58 -34.75
C ARG A 535 25.59 8.25 -34.18
N PHE A 536 24.65 7.33 -33.94
CA PHE A 536 24.93 5.99 -33.45
C PHE A 536 25.93 5.24 -34.36
N LYS A 537 25.73 5.34 -35.68
CA LYS A 537 26.65 4.75 -36.67
C LYS A 537 28.00 5.46 -36.70
N SER A 538 28.06 6.79 -36.58
CA SER A 538 29.34 7.52 -36.59
C SER A 538 30.22 7.23 -35.38
N GLU A 539 29.61 6.87 -34.24
CA GLU A 539 30.32 6.42 -33.04
C GLU A 539 30.80 4.96 -33.14
N GLY A 540 30.43 4.24 -34.21
CA GLY A 540 30.75 2.82 -34.38
C GLY A 540 29.98 1.90 -33.44
N PHE A 541 28.85 2.34 -32.87
CA PHE A 541 28.05 1.49 -32.00
C PHE A 541 27.26 0.43 -32.79
N GLU A 542 27.09 -0.74 -32.18
CA GLU A 542 26.30 -1.84 -32.72
C GLU A 542 24.90 -1.90 -32.08
N TYR A 543 23.89 -2.27 -32.87
CA TYR A 543 22.51 -2.47 -32.41
C TYR A 543 22.35 -3.86 -31.75
N ASP A 544 23.14 -4.11 -30.71
CA ASP A 544 23.19 -5.35 -29.94
C ASP A 544 22.17 -5.41 -28.79
N ASN A 545 21.45 -4.30 -28.54
CA ASN A 545 20.57 -4.11 -27.38
C ASN A 545 21.29 -4.25 -26.02
N VAL A 546 22.58 -3.96 -25.99
CA VAL A 546 23.36 -3.89 -24.75
C VAL A 546 23.30 -2.48 -24.19
N PHE A 547 22.54 -2.33 -23.10
CA PHE A 547 22.39 -1.09 -22.35
C PHE A 547 23.30 -1.07 -21.12
N ASP A 548 23.46 0.09 -20.48
CA ASP A 548 24.33 0.25 -19.31
C ASP A 548 23.93 -0.68 -18.15
N TRP A 549 22.63 -0.85 -17.90
CA TRP A 549 22.13 -1.76 -16.86
C TRP A 549 22.41 -3.23 -17.19
N THR A 550 22.44 -3.59 -18.47
CA THR A 550 22.82 -4.95 -18.91
C THR A 550 24.29 -5.21 -18.58
N VAL A 551 25.17 -4.25 -18.87
CA VAL A 551 26.60 -4.34 -18.55
C VAL A 551 26.84 -4.36 -17.04
N LYS A 552 26.16 -3.48 -16.29
CA LYS A 552 26.27 -3.41 -14.83
C LYS A 552 25.85 -4.74 -14.19
N ARG A 553 24.68 -5.26 -14.57
CA ARG A 553 24.18 -6.55 -14.07
C ARG A 553 25.10 -7.71 -14.43
N PHE A 554 25.67 -7.72 -15.64
CA PHE A 554 26.64 -8.73 -16.04
C PHE A 554 27.87 -8.72 -15.13
N ARG A 555 28.41 -7.53 -14.82
CA ARG A 555 29.56 -7.39 -13.91
C ARG A 555 29.22 -7.87 -12.50
N GLU A 556 28.09 -7.45 -11.95
CA GLU A 556 27.63 -7.85 -10.61
C GLU A 556 27.57 -9.38 -10.46
N LEU A 557 26.99 -10.07 -11.45
CA LEU A 557 26.88 -11.54 -11.45
C LEU A 557 28.24 -12.26 -11.56
N HIS A 558 29.26 -11.63 -12.12
CA HIS A 558 30.59 -12.24 -12.29
C HIS A 558 31.60 -11.77 -11.24
N SER A 559 31.31 -10.72 -10.48
CA SER A 559 32.12 -10.27 -9.34
C SER A 559 31.79 -11.00 -8.03
N GLU A 560 30.66 -11.69 -7.93
CA GLU A 560 30.30 -12.51 -6.76
C GLU A 560 30.88 -13.94 -6.82
N GLY A 561 31.69 -14.25 -7.84
CA GLY A 561 32.28 -15.57 -8.09
C GLY A 561 33.79 -15.69 -7.81
N ASP A 562 34.46 -14.59 -7.41
CA ASP A 562 35.84 -14.53 -6.92
C ASP A 562 35.84 -14.12 -5.43
#